data_AF-A0A061QU74-F1
#
_entry.id   AF-A0A061QU74-F1
#
_cell.length_a   1.000
_cell.length_b   1.000
_cell.length_c   1.000
_cell.angle_alpha   90.00
_cell.angle_beta   90.00
_cell.angle_gamma   90.00
#
_symmetry.space_group_name_H-M   'P 1'
#
loop_
_entity.id
_entity.type
_entity.pdbx_description
1 polymer ?
#
loop_
_entity_poly.entity_id
_entity_poly.type
_entity_poly.pdbx_seq_one_letter_code
_entity_poly.pdbx_strand_id
1 'polypeptide(L)'
;EYLRLQGKPTDGIETDGTFKGWVSPEVCEEFGIAATAEQAWEENGGGQFSFKIDKKSLPKHLLARGWSAAKAHSATMLRKNPNAYFYRHVRPGESQAQGEWTEEEHQAFVDTARRFGVGNKWGLFASYLRHRVGYQCSQYYREVIIPEGLVLDSRFKLTRDGKAIFVG
;
A
#
# COMPACT_ATOMS: atom_id res chain seq x y z
N GLU A 1 -6.23 8.30 -24.81
CA GLU A 1 -5.47 8.53 -26.06
C GLU A 1 -4.15 7.77 -26.06
N TYR A 2 -3.25 8.00 -25.09
CA TYR A 2 -1.99 7.26 -24.95
C TYR A 2 -2.13 5.73 -25.08
N LEU A 3 -2.99 5.10 -24.27
CA LEU A 3 -3.15 3.64 -24.26
C LEU A 3 -3.50 3.09 -25.66
N ARG A 4 -4.44 3.74 -26.37
CA ARG A 4 -4.80 3.37 -27.74
C ARG A 4 -3.62 3.52 -28.71
N LEU A 5 -2.87 4.61 -28.61
CA LEU A 5 -1.71 4.87 -29.46
C LEU A 5 -0.59 3.84 -29.25
N GLN A 6 -0.44 3.33 -28.02
CA GLN A 6 0.56 2.32 -27.67
C GLN A 6 0.05 0.88 -27.81
N GLY A 7 -1.17 0.67 -28.32
CA GLY A 7 -1.78 -0.66 -28.43
C GLY A 7 -2.02 -1.35 -27.08
N LYS A 8 -2.11 -0.59 -25.99
CA LYS A 8 -2.38 -1.09 -24.64
C LYS A 8 -3.88 -1.27 -24.41
N PRO A 9 -4.28 -2.16 -23.48
CA PRO A 9 -5.68 -2.33 -23.08
C PRO A 9 -6.35 -1.02 -22.68
N THR A 10 -7.63 -0.89 -22.99
CA THR A 10 -8.47 0.27 -22.59
C THR A 10 -9.71 -0.15 -21.82
N ASP A 11 -9.76 -1.40 -21.41
CA ASP A 11 -10.83 -2.11 -20.72
C ASP A 11 -10.31 -2.73 -19.41
N GLY A 12 -9.24 -2.16 -18.85
CA GLY A 12 -8.71 -2.51 -17.54
C GLY A 12 -9.69 -2.25 -16.40
N ILE A 13 -9.27 -2.60 -15.18
CA ILE A 13 -10.11 -2.47 -13.98
C ILE A 13 -10.41 -0.99 -13.73
N GLU A 14 -11.68 -0.61 -13.78
CA GLU A 14 -12.11 0.74 -13.39
C GLU A 14 -12.02 0.90 -11.86
N THR A 15 -11.44 2.01 -11.40
CA THR A 15 -11.35 2.31 -9.97
C THR A 15 -11.92 3.68 -9.64
N ASP A 16 -12.64 3.75 -8.52
CA ASP A 16 -13.02 5.01 -7.85
C ASP A 16 -11.85 5.60 -7.04
N GLY A 17 -10.71 4.90 -7.05
CA GLY A 17 -9.51 5.33 -6.39
C GLY A 17 -9.40 4.96 -4.92
N THR A 18 -10.27 4.07 -4.45
CA THR A 18 -10.33 3.63 -3.06
C THR A 18 -10.08 2.14 -2.94
N PHE A 19 -9.14 1.78 -2.07
CA PHE A 19 -9.00 0.42 -1.57
C PHE A 19 -10.05 0.17 -0.46
N LYS A 20 -10.89 -0.85 -0.69
CA LYS A 20 -12.00 -1.24 0.19
C LYS A 20 -11.65 -2.44 1.08
N GLY A 21 -10.50 -3.07 0.87
CA GLY A 21 -10.03 -4.18 1.69
C GLY A 21 -9.51 -3.76 3.06
N TRP A 22 -9.33 -4.77 3.91
CA TRP A 22 -8.59 -4.68 5.16
C TRP A 22 -7.26 -5.44 5.05
N VAL A 23 -6.50 -5.55 6.14
CA VAL A 23 -5.29 -6.39 6.19
C VAL A 23 -5.63 -7.83 5.78
N SER A 24 -4.74 -8.50 5.06
CA SER A 24 -4.96 -9.88 4.61
C SER A 24 -5.30 -10.81 5.79
N PRO A 25 -6.28 -11.74 5.64
CA PRO A 25 -6.75 -12.57 6.76
C PRO A 25 -5.64 -13.36 7.46
N GLU A 26 -4.69 -13.90 6.69
CA GLU A 26 -3.52 -14.62 7.22
C GLU A 26 -2.70 -13.76 8.18
N VAL A 27 -2.46 -12.50 7.81
CA VAL A 27 -1.69 -11.55 8.63
C VAL A 27 -2.50 -11.13 9.86
N CYS A 28 -3.82 -10.99 9.72
CA CYS A 28 -4.68 -10.71 10.86
C CYS A 28 -4.58 -11.80 11.93
N GLU A 29 -4.73 -13.06 11.52
CA GLU A 29 -4.65 -14.22 12.39
C GLU A 29 -3.26 -14.35 13.03
N GLU A 30 -2.20 -14.27 12.22
CA GLU A 30 -0.83 -14.48 12.69
C GLU A 30 -0.38 -13.43 13.72
N PHE A 31 -0.76 -12.16 13.55
CA PHE A 31 -0.27 -11.06 14.39
C PHE A 31 -1.29 -10.51 15.38
N GLY A 32 -2.49 -11.08 15.43
CA GLY A 32 -3.59 -10.60 16.26
C GLY A 32 -3.97 -9.18 15.89
N ILE A 33 -4.21 -8.94 14.60
CA ILE A 33 -4.84 -7.71 14.10
C ILE A 33 -6.33 -8.01 13.97
N ALA A 34 -7.17 -7.05 14.34
CA ALA A 34 -8.61 -7.15 14.15
C ALA A 34 -8.94 -7.55 12.69
N ALA A 35 -9.92 -8.43 12.51
CA ALA A 35 -10.22 -9.02 11.20
C ALA A 35 -10.85 -8.02 10.22
N THR A 36 -11.42 -6.93 10.73
CA THR A 36 -12.09 -5.89 9.96
C THR A 36 -11.72 -4.49 10.46
N ALA A 37 -11.97 -3.48 9.63
CA ALA A 37 -11.75 -2.08 10.00
C ALA A 37 -12.66 -1.65 11.15
N GLU A 38 -13.89 -2.17 11.17
CA GLU A 38 -14.92 -1.91 12.18
C GLU A 38 -14.48 -2.44 13.54
N GLN A 39 -14.04 -3.70 13.60
CA GLN A 39 -13.49 -4.28 14.83
C GLN A 39 -12.25 -3.51 15.32
N ALA A 40 -11.35 -3.13 14.41
CA ALA A 40 -10.17 -2.35 14.79
C ALA A 40 -10.55 -1.01 15.42
N TRP A 41 -11.59 -0.37 14.89
CA TRP A 41 -12.15 0.88 15.41
C TRP A 41 -12.81 0.69 16.78
N GLU A 42 -13.60 -0.36 16.96
CA GLU A 42 -14.26 -0.67 18.24
C GLU A 42 -13.25 -0.97 19.35
N GLU A 43 -12.21 -1.75 19.05
CA GLU A 43 -11.20 -2.15 20.04
C GLU A 43 -10.26 -1.02 20.44
N ASN A 44 -9.81 -0.20 19.47
CA ASN A 44 -8.72 0.75 19.68
C ASN A 44 -9.15 2.22 19.59
N GLY A 45 -10.39 2.47 19.17
CA GLY A 45 -10.87 3.79 18.77
C GLY A 45 -10.20 4.29 17.49
N GLY A 46 -10.83 5.27 16.85
CA GLY A 46 -10.13 6.11 15.88
C GLY A 46 -8.95 6.80 16.54
N GLY A 47 -7.73 6.41 16.18
CA GLY A 47 -6.53 7.01 16.75
C GLY A 47 -6.56 8.54 16.62
N GLN A 48 -6.22 9.25 17.70
CA GLN A 48 -6.06 10.70 17.65
C GLN A 48 -4.97 11.06 16.64
N PHE A 49 -5.36 11.75 15.57
CA PHE A 49 -4.44 12.17 14.54
C PHE A 49 -3.48 13.22 15.09
N SER A 50 -2.18 12.92 15.08
CA SER A 50 -1.12 13.84 15.52
C SER A 50 -0.09 14.00 14.41
N PHE A 51 0.24 15.25 14.09
CA PHE A 51 1.35 15.58 13.21
C PHE A 51 2.72 15.42 13.87
N LYS A 52 2.78 15.25 15.19
CA LYS A 52 4.03 15.18 15.96
C LYS A 52 4.28 13.76 16.44
N ILE A 53 5.39 13.19 16.01
CA ILE A 53 5.94 11.96 16.57
C ILE A 53 6.72 12.33 17.83
N ASP A 54 6.27 11.87 19.00
CA ASP A 54 7.07 12.00 20.21
C ASP A 54 8.28 11.06 20.13
N LYS A 55 9.47 11.63 19.92
CA LYS A 55 10.71 10.85 19.84
C LYS A 55 11.02 10.09 21.13
N LYS A 56 10.51 10.54 22.28
CA LYS A 56 10.73 9.86 23.57
C LYS A 56 9.94 8.56 23.69
N SER A 57 8.80 8.46 22.99
CA SER A 57 7.97 7.25 22.99
C SER A 57 8.43 6.20 21.96
N LEU A 58 9.50 6.47 21.21
CA LEU A 58 10.00 5.56 20.17
C LEU A 58 10.94 4.50 20.75
N PRO A 59 10.95 3.26 20.20
CA PRO A 59 11.88 2.24 20.63
C PRO A 59 13.34 2.66 20.37
N LYS A 60 14.11 2.86 21.45
CA LYS A 60 15.52 3.32 21.37
C LYS A 60 16.39 2.41 20.52
N HIS A 61 16.17 1.10 20.60
CA HIS A 61 16.94 0.12 19.82
C HIS A 61 16.75 0.29 18.30
N LEU A 62 15.57 0.74 17.83
CA LEU A 62 15.33 1.01 16.41
C LEU A 62 16.05 2.27 15.96
N LEU A 63 16.01 3.32 16.78
CA LEU A 63 16.73 4.57 16.50
C LEU A 63 18.25 4.34 16.46
N ALA A 64 18.77 3.53 17.38
CA ALA A 64 20.18 3.15 17.43
C ALA A 64 20.63 2.38 16.16
N ARG A 65 19.71 1.66 15.50
CA ARG A 65 19.94 1.02 14.19
C ARG A 65 19.89 1.99 13.00
N GLY A 66 19.87 3.29 13.26
CA GLY A 66 19.81 4.34 12.24
C GLY A 66 18.43 4.54 11.61
N TRP A 67 17.36 3.98 12.18
CA TRP A 67 16.02 4.19 11.64
C TRP A 67 15.56 5.63 11.89
N SER A 68 14.92 6.21 10.87
CA SER A 68 14.25 7.48 11.03
C SER A 68 13.12 7.38 12.07
N ALA A 69 12.78 8.50 12.71
CA ALA A 69 11.68 8.56 13.67
C ALA A 69 10.36 8.04 13.07
N ALA A 70 10.07 8.36 11.79
CA ALA A 70 8.89 7.87 11.09
C ALA A 70 8.91 6.35 10.86
N LYS A 71 10.07 5.77 10.53
CA LYS A 71 10.22 4.32 10.35
C LYS A 71 10.10 3.58 11.69
N ALA A 72 10.72 4.11 12.75
CA ALA A 72 10.59 3.56 14.10
C ALA A 72 9.16 3.66 14.64
N HIS A 73 8.48 4.79 14.42
CA HIS A 73 7.10 5.00 14.84
C HIS A 73 6.11 4.06 14.13
N SER A 74 6.20 3.96 12.81
CA SER A 74 5.34 3.04 12.03
C SER A 74 5.50 1.59 12.46
N ALA A 75 6.68 1.17 12.94
CA ALA A 75 6.91 -0.18 13.43
C ALA A 75 6.08 -0.52 14.68
N THR A 76 5.68 0.48 15.48
CA THR A 76 4.82 0.28 16.65
C THR A 76 3.32 0.27 16.30
N MET A 77 2.97 0.44 15.02
CA MET A 77 1.59 0.65 14.59
C MET A 77 0.89 -0.59 14.04
N LEU A 78 1.53 -1.77 14.05
CA LEU A 78 1.01 -2.97 13.39
C LEU A 78 -0.48 -3.25 13.72
N ARG A 79 -0.85 -3.22 15.01
CA ARG A 79 -2.23 -3.49 15.45
C ARG A 79 -3.13 -2.25 15.44
N LYS A 80 -2.58 -1.09 15.82
CA LYS A 80 -3.35 0.16 15.99
C LYS A 80 -3.65 0.87 14.67
N ASN A 81 -2.69 0.86 13.75
CA ASN A 81 -2.81 1.45 12.43
C ASN A 81 -1.99 0.61 11.44
N PRO A 82 -2.55 -0.53 11.00
CA PRO A 82 -1.86 -1.45 10.10
C PRO A 82 -1.46 -0.78 8.78
N ASN A 83 -2.26 0.17 8.30
CA ASN A 83 -1.93 0.95 7.10
C ASN A 83 -0.60 1.72 7.28
N ALA A 84 -0.38 2.37 8.42
CA ALA A 84 0.87 3.08 8.69
C ALA A 84 2.06 2.12 8.81
N TYR A 85 1.86 0.93 9.38
CA TYR A 85 2.88 -0.11 9.47
C TYR A 85 3.29 -0.62 8.07
N PHE A 86 2.33 -1.19 7.33
CA PHE A 86 2.60 -1.83 6.04
C PHE A 86 3.00 -0.85 4.94
N TYR A 87 2.77 0.46 5.15
CA TYR A 87 3.32 1.47 4.25
C TYR A 87 4.85 1.47 4.23
N ARG A 88 5.51 1.07 5.33
CA ARG A 88 6.98 1.17 5.50
C ARG A 88 7.66 -0.15 5.87
N HIS A 89 6.89 -1.15 6.27
CA HIS A 89 7.38 -2.43 6.76
C HIS A 89 6.64 -3.56 6.05
N VAL A 90 7.34 -4.65 5.82
CA VAL A 90 6.74 -5.91 5.37
C VAL A 90 6.18 -6.65 6.58
N ARG A 91 5.53 -7.80 6.35
CA ARG A 91 5.12 -8.72 7.41
C ARG A 91 6.28 -8.95 8.40
N PRO A 92 6.06 -8.89 9.74
CA PRO A 92 7.11 -9.19 10.70
C PRO A 92 7.78 -10.54 10.42
N GLY A 93 9.11 -10.59 10.47
CA GLY A 93 9.89 -11.79 10.15
C GLY A 93 10.28 -11.91 8.67
N GLU A 94 9.71 -11.11 7.78
CA GLU A 94 10.10 -11.07 6.37
C GLU A 94 11.15 -9.98 6.07
N SER A 95 11.89 -10.18 4.98
CA SER A 95 12.76 -9.16 4.39
C SER A 95 12.05 -8.43 3.26
N GLN A 96 12.32 -7.13 3.14
CA GLN A 96 11.79 -6.31 2.05
C GLN A 96 12.55 -6.53 0.75
N ALA A 97 11.81 -6.78 -0.34
CA ALA A 97 12.37 -6.84 -1.69
C ALA A 97 12.81 -5.43 -2.17
N GLN A 98 14.04 -5.33 -2.69
CA GLN A 98 14.61 -4.08 -3.23
C GLN A 98 14.79 -4.10 -4.75
N GLY A 99 14.44 -5.21 -5.42
CA GLY A 99 14.64 -5.40 -6.86
C GLY A 99 13.37 -5.20 -7.69
N GLU A 100 13.47 -5.60 -8.95
CA GLU A 100 12.38 -5.63 -9.94
C GLU A 100 11.19 -6.45 -9.43
N TRP A 101 10.00 -6.13 -9.95
CA TRP A 101 8.77 -6.85 -9.65
C TRP A 101 8.74 -8.17 -10.41
N THR A 102 8.53 -9.28 -9.72
CA THR A 102 8.35 -10.58 -10.38
C THR A 102 6.94 -10.68 -10.98
N GLU A 103 6.74 -11.66 -11.87
CA GLU A 103 5.42 -11.91 -12.46
C GLU A 103 4.40 -12.32 -11.40
N GLU A 104 4.82 -13.07 -10.37
CA GLU A 104 3.95 -13.45 -9.26
C GLU A 104 3.52 -12.24 -8.43
N GLU A 105 4.44 -11.30 -8.18
CA GLU A 105 4.12 -10.05 -7.49
C GLU A 105 3.21 -9.16 -8.33
N HIS A 106 3.43 -9.12 -9.65
CA HIS A 106 2.57 -8.40 -10.59
C HIS A 106 1.14 -8.95 -10.58
N GLN A 107 1.00 -10.27 -10.72
CA GLN A 107 -0.29 -10.94 -10.71
C GLN A 107 -1.01 -10.73 -9.37
N ALA A 108 -0.30 -10.87 -8.24
CA ALA A 108 -0.85 -10.59 -6.91
C ALA A 108 -1.34 -9.15 -6.77
N PHE A 109 -0.64 -8.17 -7.35
CA PHE A 109 -1.08 -6.78 -7.40
C PHE A 109 -2.41 -6.65 -8.14
N VAL A 110 -2.48 -7.17 -9.37
CA VAL A 110 -3.66 -7.05 -10.23
C VAL A 110 -4.86 -7.74 -9.61
N ASP A 111 -4.69 -8.93 -9.02
CA ASP A 111 -5.77 -9.66 -8.36
C ASP A 111 -6.26 -8.96 -7.10
N THR A 112 -5.35 -8.37 -6.32
CA THR A 112 -5.72 -7.56 -5.15
C THR A 112 -6.52 -6.34 -5.58
N ALA A 113 -6.10 -5.64 -6.63
CA ALA A 113 -6.80 -4.49 -7.19
C ALA A 113 -8.19 -4.87 -7.73
N ARG A 114 -8.31 -6.00 -8.42
CA ARG A 114 -9.58 -6.52 -8.94
C ARG A 114 -10.55 -6.84 -7.81
N ARG A 115 -10.05 -7.44 -6.73
CA ARG A 115 -10.88 -7.90 -5.61
C ARG A 115 -11.35 -6.77 -4.69
N PHE A 116 -10.51 -5.77 -4.44
CA PHE A 116 -10.75 -4.79 -3.38
C PHE A 116 -10.74 -3.33 -3.85
N GLY A 117 -10.52 -3.08 -5.14
CA GLY A 117 -10.20 -1.75 -5.66
C GLY A 117 -8.76 -1.35 -5.37
N VAL A 118 -8.37 -0.15 -5.81
CA VAL A 118 -6.99 0.33 -5.69
C VAL A 118 -6.94 1.86 -5.79
N GLY A 119 -5.92 2.49 -5.23
CA GLY A 119 -5.66 3.92 -5.42
C GLY A 119 -5.45 4.72 -4.12
N ASN A 120 -5.64 4.10 -2.95
CA ASN A 120 -5.27 4.65 -1.65
C ASN A 120 -4.94 3.52 -0.66
N LYS A 121 -4.73 3.86 0.63
CA LYS A 121 -4.45 2.91 1.74
C LYS A 121 -3.39 1.86 1.36
N TRP A 122 -2.30 2.33 0.74
CA TRP A 122 -1.27 1.46 0.18
C TRP A 122 -0.61 0.52 1.19
N GLY A 123 -0.64 0.83 2.49
CA GLY A 123 -0.20 -0.12 3.50
C GLY A 123 -1.13 -1.31 3.60
N LEU A 124 -2.44 -1.08 3.71
CA LEU A 124 -3.41 -2.19 3.73
C LEU A 124 -3.34 -3.01 2.43
N PHE A 125 -3.23 -2.34 1.28
CA PHE A 125 -3.04 -2.99 -0.01
C PHE A 125 -1.78 -3.89 0.01
N ALA A 126 -0.64 -3.37 0.47
CA ALA A 126 0.62 -4.11 0.52
C ALA A 126 0.58 -5.34 1.44
N SER A 127 -0.38 -5.46 2.36
CA SER A 127 -0.50 -6.66 3.20
C SER A 127 -0.85 -7.94 2.42
N TYR A 128 -1.30 -7.81 1.17
CA TYR A 128 -1.53 -8.92 0.24
C TYR A 128 -0.31 -9.25 -0.63
N LEU A 129 0.72 -8.40 -0.61
CA LEU A 129 1.94 -8.58 -1.41
C LEU A 129 3.11 -8.85 -0.49
N ARG A 130 3.51 -10.12 -0.39
CA ARG A 130 4.67 -10.52 0.40
C ARG A 130 5.91 -9.75 -0.02
N HIS A 131 6.77 -9.42 0.94
CA HIS A 131 8.03 -8.68 0.71
C HIS A 131 7.92 -7.25 0.13
N ARG A 132 6.73 -6.77 -0.25
CA ARG A 132 6.51 -5.40 -0.73
C ARG A 132 5.85 -4.53 0.34
N VAL A 133 6.14 -3.23 0.29
CA VAL A 133 5.55 -2.24 1.20
C VAL A 133 4.72 -1.21 0.45
N GLY A 134 3.88 -0.48 1.17
CA GLY A 134 2.90 0.42 0.54
C GLY A 134 3.50 1.51 -0.35
N TYR A 135 4.65 2.11 -0.01
CA TYR A 135 5.25 3.08 -0.92
C TYR A 135 5.72 2.46 -2.25
N GLN A 136 6.13 1.18 -2.25
CA GLN A 136 6.49 0.47 -3.47
C GLN A 136 5.24 0.20 -4.31
N CYS A 137 4.15 -0.23 -3.67
CA CYS A 137 2.87 -0.44 -4.36
C CYS A 137 2.34 0.87 -4.99
N SER A 138 2.40 1.98 -4.25
CA SER A 138 2.03 3.31 -4.75
C SER A 138 2.87 3.75 -5.94
N GLN A 139 4.16 3.41 -5.96
CA GLN A 139 5.05 3.76 -7.06
C GLN A 139 4.73 2.88 -8.27
N TYR A 140 4.67 1.56 -8.07
CA TYR A 140 4.35 0.58 -9.10
C TYR A 140 3.02 0.85 -9.80
N TYR A 141 2.02 1.29 -9.03
CA TYR A 141 0.72 1.70 -9.56
C TYR A 141 0.83 2.80 -10.64
N ARG A 142 1.66 3.81 -10.39
CA ARG A 142 1.81 4.99 -11.26
C ARG A 142 2.79 4.75 -12.41
N GLU A 143 3.80 3.91 -12.18
CA GLU A 143 4.87 3.68 -13.14
C GLU A 143 4.57 2.52 -14.09
N VAL A 144 3.76 1.55 -13.66
CA VAL A 144 3.49 0.33 -14.44
C VAL A 144 2.00 0.12 -14.64
N ILE A 145 1.21 0.02 -13.57
CA ILE A 145 -0.18 -0.43 -13.66
C ILE A 145 -1.07 0.51 -14.49
N ILE A 146 -1.01 1.82 -14.26
CA ILE A 146 -1.77 2.81 -15.03
C ILE A 146 -1.25 2.92 -16.47
N PRO A 147 0.07 3.09 -16.74
CA PRO A 147 0.59 3.17 -18.10
C PRO A 147 0.33 1.91 -18.95
N GLU A 148 0.26 0.74 -18.33
CA GLU A 148 -0.06 -0.53 -18.99
C GLU A 148 -1.57 -0.72 -19.25
N GLY A 149 -2.42 0.19 -18.76
CA GLY A 149 -3.87 0.10 -18.96
C GLY A 149 -4.56 -1.01 -18.16
N LEU A 150 -3.88 -1.58 -17.16
CA LEU A 150 -4.42 -2.64 -16.30
C LEU A 150 -5.46 -2.10 -15.31
N VAL A 151 -5.29 -0.84 -14.89
CA VAL A 151 -6.26 -0.08 -14.09
C VAL A 151 -6.54 1.25 -14.76
N LEU A 152 -7.81 1.59 -14.86
CA LEU A 152 -8.30 2.86 -15.39
C LEU A 152 -8.73 3.74 -14.22
N ASP A 153 -7.96 4.80 -13.99
CA ASP A 153 -8.18 5.76 -12.89
C ASP A 153 -8.33 7.17 -13.46
N SER A 154 -9.55 7.71 -13.41
CA SER A 154 -9.89 9.02 -14.00
C SER A 154 -9.12 10.17 -13.38
N ARG A 155 -8.55 9.98 -12.18
CA ARG A 155 -7.76 10.98 -11.46
C ARG A 155 -6.33 11.07 -12.00
N PHE A 156 -5.95 10.20 -12.94
CA PHE A 156 -4.66 10.24 -13.62
C PHE A 156 -4.83 10.53 -15.11
N LYS A 157 -3.91 11.34 -15.65
CA LYS A 157 -3.71 11.50 -17.09
C LYS A 157 -2.32 11.01 -17.47
N LEU A 158 -2.24 10.28 -18.57
CA LEU A 158 -0.96 9.83 -19.13
C LEU A 158 -0.42 10.91 -20.07
N THR A 159 0.85 11.28 -19.88
CA THR A 159 1.58 12.10 -20.85
C THR A 159 1.83 11.30 -22.13
N ARG A 160 2.34 11.96 -23.18
CA ARG A 160 2.76 11.29 -24.42
C ARG A 160 3.82 10.21 -24.18
N ASP A 161 4.68 10.42 -23.17
CA ASP A 161 5.75 9.50 -22.79
C ASP A 161 5.28 8.39 -21.82
N GLY A 162 3.98 8.31 -21.52
CA GLY A 162 3.42 7.28 -20.64
C GLY A 162 3.53 7.57 -19.14
N LYS A 163 3.95 8.77 -18.74
CA LYS A 163 4.01 9.14 -17.33
C LYS A 163 2.61 9.43 -16.80
N ALA A 164 2.21 8.75 -15.73
CA ALA A 164 0.95 9.03 -15.04
C ALA A 164 1.06 10.28 -14.15
N ILE A 165 0.25 11.30 -14.45
CA ILE A 165 0.16 12.54 -13.69
C ILE A 165 -1.20 12.62 -13.01
N PHE A 166 -1.20 12.82 -11.69
CA PHE A 166 -2.42 13.02 -10.91
C PHE A 166 -3.04 14.39 -11.23
N VAL A 167 -4.35 14.42 -11.46
CA VAL A 167 -5.08 15.62 -11.90
C VAL A 167 -6.31 15.96 -11.06
N GLY A 168 -6.63 15.17 -10.03
CA GLY A 168 -7.79 15.39 -9.15
C GLY A 168 -8.69 14.18 -9.07
#